data_AF-A0A1N7GH57-F1
#
_entry.id   AF-A0A1N7GH57-F1
#
_cell.length_a   1.000
_cell.length_b   1.000
_cell.length_c   1.000
_cell.angle_alpha   90.00
_cell.angle_beta   90.00
_cell.angle_gamma   90.00
#
_symmetry.space_group_name_H-M   'P 1'
#
loop_
_entity.id
_entity.type
_entity.pdbx_description
1 polymer ?
#
loop_
_entity_poly.entity_id
_entity_poly.type
_entity_poly.pdbx_seq_one_letter_code
_entity_poly.pdbx_strand_id
1 'polypeptide(L)'
;MRLNRLLLAAAGLLIVLGLALCLLAESLTHGWGASVWGPIGGWVASALTLVAVVVALWQANLARKIATVNQEELLRAQMEEIRKIQLRAVSELSNAVATMYGAFASQVDLEEGHQEIVDIDESHQISTQYILERRHQFVVTVNTATVTARLALVGIVTKELKDPARSLLTGVQQATGFANGAVSKEVNWKVAMQSLQAAVRDAKSLQRAADTILSPKMTYDKHSYKP
;
A
#
# COMPACT_ATOMS: atom_id res chain seq x y z
N MET A 1 -0.92 6.35 -34.99
CA MET A 1 0.51 6.76 -34.83
C MET A 1 1.52 6.04 -35.74
N ARG A 2 1.34 4.77 -36.16
CA ARG A 2 2.32 4.07 -37.03
C ARG A 2 2.42 4.67 -38.44
N LEU A 3 1.33 5.23 -38.97
CA LEU A 3 1.27 5.82 -40.31
C LEU A 3 2.16 7.07 -40.47
N ASN A 4 2.17 7.99 -39.49
CA ASN A 4 3.00 9.20 -39.54
C ASN A 4 4.51 8.90 -39.46
N ARG A 5 4.91 7.77 -38.86
CA ARG A 5 6.31 7.34 -38.78
C ARG A 5 6.81 6.85 -40.15
N LEU A 6 5.98 6.09 -40.85
CA LEU A 6 6.24 5.69 -42.24
C LEU A 6 6.20 6.91 -43.18
N LEU A 7 5.26 7.84 -42.91
CA LEU A 7 5.17 9.21 -43.43
C LEU A 7 6.54 9.90 -43.54
N LEU A 8 7.12 10.14 -42.36
CA LEU A 8 8.35 10.90 -42.20
C LEU A 8 9.58 10.13 -42.70
N ALA A 9 9.60 8.81 -42.54
CA ALA A 9 10.69 7.98 -43.06
C ALA A 9 10.71 7.97 -44.60
N ALA A 10 9.54 7.84 -45.23
CA ALA A 10 9.42 7.88 -46.68
C ALA A 10 9.76 9.26 -47.25
N ALA A 11 9.31 10.35 -46.58
CA ALA A 11 9.66 11.70 -46.97
C ALA A 11 11.18 11.97 -46.86
N GLY A 12 11.82 11.54 -45.76
CA GLY A 12 13.27 11.67 -45.59
C GLY A 12 14.05 10.87 -46.65
N LEU A 13 13.61 9.64 -46.95
CA LEU A 13 14.22 8.81 -47.98
C LEU A 13 14.10 9.44 -49.37
N LEU A 14 12.93 10.01 -49.71
CA LEU A 14 12.71 10.69 -50.99
C LEU A 14 13.57 11.93 -51.15
N ILE A 15 13.80 12.71 -50.08
CA ILE A 15 14.68 13.88 -50.12
C ILE A 15 16.13 13.45 -50.37
N VAL A 16 16.62 12.42 -49.66
CA VAL A 16 17.98 11.89 -49.85
C VAL A 16 18.15 11.32 -51.26
N LEU A 17 17.15 10.58 -51.76
CA LEU A 17 17.19 10.01 -53.11
C LEU A 17 17.16 11.09 -54.19
N GLY A 18 16.33 12.12 -54.02
CA GLY A 18 16.25 13.27 -54.93
C GLY A 18 17.55 14.06 -54.97
N LEU A 19 18.19 14.28 -53.82
CA LEU A 19 19.47 14.98 -53.73
C LEU A 19 20.60 14.16 -54.38
N ALA A 20 20.61 12.84 -54.16
CA ALA A 20 21.56 11.94 -54.81
C ALA A 20 21.38 11.91 -56.34
N LEU A 21 20.14 11.92 -56.83
CA LEU A 21 19.82 11.96 -58.26
C LEU A 21 20.23 13.28 -58.92
N CYS A 22 20.03 14.43 -58.24
CA CYS A 22 20.52 15.73 -58.74
C CYS A 22 22.06 15.76 -58.85
N LEU A 23 22.76 15.22 -57.85
CA LEU A 23 24.23 15.12 -57.87
C LEU A 23 24.75 14.17 -58.97
N LEU A 24 24.04 13.08 -59.23
CA LEU A 24 24.33 12.15 -60.33
C LEU A 24 24.05 12.76 -61.71
N ALA A 25 23.00 13.59 -61.84
CA ALA A 25 22.67 14.25 -63.10
C ALA A 25 23.75 15.28 -63.52
N GLU A 26 24.30 16.02 -62.55
CA GLU A 26 25.41 16.94 -62.81
C GLU A 26 26.75 16.22 -63.03
N SER A 27 26.95 15.01 -62.47
CA SER A 27 28.17 14.21 -62.68
C SER A 27 28.35 13.69 -64.10
N LEU A 28 27.25 13.45 -64.79
CA LEU A 28 27.25 12.92 -66.15
C LEU A 28 27.50 14.00 -67.22
N THR A 29 27.30 15.27 -66.91
CA THR A 29 27.36 16.35 -67.92
C THR A 29 28.64 17.17 -67.88
N HIS A 30 29.29 17.35 -66.73
CA HIS A 30 30.48 18.19 -66.57
C HIS A 30 31.48 17.47 -65.66
N GLY A 31 32.46 16.73 -66.23
CA GLY A 31 33.40 15.90 -65.46
C GLY A 31 33.98 16.62 -64.22
N TRP A 32 33.82 16.00 -63.05
CA TRP A 32 34.06 16.64 -61.76
C TRP A 32 35.54 16.64 -61.41
N GLY A 33 36.17 17.83 -61.41
CA GLY A 33 37.49 18.02 -60.83
C GLY A 33 37.47 17.86 -59.30
N ALA A 34 38.55 17.32 -58.72
CA ALA A 34 38.68 17.05 -57.28
C ALA A 34 38.41 18.28 -56.37
N SER A 35 38.50 19.50 -56.91
CA SER A 35 38.24 20.75 -56.20
C SER A 35 36.77 20.96 -55.80
N VAL A 36 35.80 20.29 -56.44
CA VAL A 36 34.36 20.49 -56.20
C VAL A 36 33.83 19.60 -55.07
N TRP A 37 34.50 18.47 -54.81
CA TRP A 37 34.08 17.50 -53.78
C TRP A 37 34.30 17.99 -52.33
N GLY A 38 35.29 18.86 -52.11
CA GLY A 38 35.61 19.38 -50.77
C GLY A 38 34.44 20.13 -50.13
N PRO A 39 33.86 21.15 -50.78
CA PRO A 39 32.74 21.90 -50.24
C PRO A 39 31.48 21.04 -50.05
N ILE A 40 31.10 20.24 -51.05
CA ILE A 40 29.87 19.42 -51.01
C ILE A 40 29.96 18.35 -49.91
N GLY A 41 31.12 17.71 -49.74
CA GLY A 41 31.36 16.79 -48.64
C GLY A 41 31.15 17.44 -47.27
N GLY A 42 31.56 18.71 -47.11
CA GLY A 42 31.33 19.49 -45.90
C GLY A 42 29.84 19.75 -45.61
N TRP A 43 29.06 20.09 -46.63
CA TRP A 43 27.61 20.27 -46.49
C TRP A 43 26.88 18.97 -46.15
N VAL A 44 27.24 17.86 -46.80
CA VAL A 44 26.65 16.54 -46.53
C VAL A 44 27.00 16.05 -45.13
N ALA A 45 28.27 16.19 -44.72
CA ALA A 45 28.70 15.82 -43.36
C ALA A 45 27.98 16.65 -42.28
N SER A 46 27.80 17.96 -42.53
CA SER A 46 27.07 18.85 -41.61
C SER A 46 25.58 18.48 -41.52
N ALA A 47 24.94 18.15 -42.65
CA ALA A 47 23.55 17.70 -42.69
C ALA A 47 23.35 16.36 -41.95
N LEU A 48 24.25 15.39 -42.17
CA LEU A 48 24.21 14.10 -41.48
C LEU A 48 24.39 14.26 -39.95
N THR A 49 25.31 15.13 -39.54
CA THR A 49 25.53 15.42 -38.12
C THR A 49 24.29 16.03 -37.47
N LEU A 50 23.62 16.95 -38.16
CA LEU A 50 22.38 17.56 -37.67
C LEU A 50 21.23 16.54 -37.56
N VAL A 51 21.08 15.66 -38.54
CA VAL A 51 20.09 14.56 -38.49
C VAL A 51 20.38 13.64 -37.31
N ALA A 52 21.64 13.28 -37.07
CA ALA A 52 22.03 12.44 -35.94
C ALA A 52 21.69 13.10 -34.59
N VAL A 53 21.95 14.41 -34.44
CA VAL A 53 21.60 15.17 -33.23
C VAL A 53 20.09 15.21 -33.00
N VAL A 54 19.30 15.45 -34.06
CA VAL A 54 17.83 15.48 -33.95
C VAL A 54 17.28 14.11 -33.53
N VAL A 55 17.80 13.02 -34.10
CA VAL A 55 17.40 11.66 -33.72
C VAL A 55 17.80 11.36 -32.27
N ALA A 56 19.01 11.75 -31.85
CA ALA A 56 19.46 11.57 -30.48
C ALA A 56 18.58 12.32 -29.46
N LEU A 57 18.21 13.57 -29.75
CA LEU A 57 17.31 14.35 -28.91
C LEU A 57 15.90 13.75 -28.85
N TRP A 58 15.40 13.22 -29.97
CA TRP A 58 14.10 12.55 -30.02
C TRP A 58 14.08 11.26 -29.19
N GLN A 59 15.12 10.43 -29.31
CA GLN A 59 15.29 9.22 -28.50
C GLN A 59 15.43 9.56 -27.01
N ALA A 60 16.20 10.59 -26.66
CA ALA A 60 16.34 11.05 -25.28
C ALA A 60 15.00 11.52 -24.69
N ASN A 61 14.17 12.21 -25.47
CA ASN A 61 12.85 12.66 -25.03
C ASN A 61 11.87 11.49 -24.86
N LEU A 62 11.91 10.50 -25.76
CA LEU A 62 11.14 9.27 -25.61
C LEU A 62 11.55 8.46 -24.37
N ALA A 63 12.86 8.32 -24.13
CA ALA A 63 13.37 7.63 -22.95
C ALA A 63 12.92 8.31 -21.65
N ARG A 64 12.93 9.64 -21.60
CA ARG A 64 12.39 10.41 -20.46
C ARG A 64 10.90 10.15 -20.24
N LYS A 65 10.09 10.14 -21.30
CA LYS A 65 8.64 9.85 -21.19
C LYS A 65 8.36 8.43 -20.71
N ILE A 66 9.14 7.45 -21.15
CA ILE A 66 9.00 6.06 -20.69
C ILE A 66 9.41 5.95 -19.21
N ALA A 67 10.49 6.62 -18.80
CA ALA A 67 10.93 6.63 -17.41
C ALA A 67 9.89 7.24 -16.47
N THR A 68 9.22 8.34 -16.86
CA THR A 68 8.18 8.97 -16.05
C THR A 68 6.94 8.08 -15.90
N VAL A 69 6.50 7.43 -16.98
CA VAL A 69 5.33 6.52 -16.94
C VAL A 69 5.61 5.32 -16.03
N ASN A 70 6.79 4.70 -16.17
CA ASN A 70 7.19 3.58 -15.32
C ASN A 70 7.30 3.97 -13.84
N GLN A 71 7.75 5.19 -13.54
CA GLN A 71 7.83 5.69 -12.17
C GLN A 71 6.43 5.94 -11.58
N GLU A 72 5.50 6.50 -12.35
CA GLU A 72 4.12 6.69 -11.90
C GLU A 72 3.41 5.36 -11.62
N GLU A 73 3.59 4.35 -12.48
CA GLU A 73 3.03 3.02 -12.28
C GLU A 73 3.60 2.34 -11.03
N LEU A 74 4.91 2.45 -10.81
CA LEU A 74 5.57 1.93 -9.61
C LEU A 74 5.05 2.62 -8.33
N LEU A 75 4.91 3.95 -8.36
CA LEU A 75 4.35 4.70 -7.23
C LEU A 75 2.90 4.31 -6.95
N ARG A 76 2.08 4.12 -7.99
CA ARG A 76 0.69 3.65 -7.83
C ARG A 76 0.64 2.25 -7.22
N ALA A 77 1.50 1.33 -7.68
CA ALA A 77 1.58 -0.01 -7.14
C ALA A 77 2.01 0.00 -5.66
N GLN A 78 3.02 0.80 -5.31
CA GLN A 78 3.46 0.97 -3.92
C GLN A 78 2.36 1.58 -3.03
N MET A 79 1.64 2.60 -3.53
CA MET A 79 0.53 3.18 -2.79
C MET A 79 -0.59 2.16 -2.55
N GLU A 80 -0.92 1.33 -3.54
CA GLU A 80 -1.93 0.27 -3.38
C GLU A 80 -1.46 -0.82 -2.41
N GLU A 81 -0.17 -1.16 -2.41
CA GLU A 81 0.40 -2.09 -1.44
C GLU A 81 0.34 -1.54 -0.01
N ILE A 82 0.76 -0.28 0.19
CA ILE A 82 0.65 0.42 1.49
C ILE A 82 -0.81 0.47 1.95
N ARG A 83 -1.75 0.75 1.04
CA ARG A 83 -3.19 0.76 1.33
C ARG A 83 -3.68 -0.59 1.84
N LYS A 84 -3.30 -1.68 1.17
CA LYS A 84 -3.64 -3.05 1.60
C LYS A 84 -3.05 -3.39 2.96
N ILE A 85 -1.79 -3.00 3.21
CA ILE A 85 -1.13 -3.18 4.51
C ILE A 85 -1.90 -2.44 5.61
N GLN A 86 -2.31 -1.19 5.36
CA GLN A 86 -3.08 -0.40 6.33
C GLN A 86 -4.47 -0.98 6.63
N LEU A 87 -5.19 -1.43 5.60
CA LEU A 87 -6.50 -2.07 5.78
C LEU A 87 -6.38 -3.37 6.58
N ARG A 88 -5.36 -4.19 6.28
CA ARG A 88 -5.08 -5.40 7.04
C ARG A 88 -4.76 -5.07 8.50
N ALA A 89 -3.90 -4.08 8.74
CA ALA A 89 -3.54 -3.63 10.07
C ALA A 89 -4.76 -3.16 10.89
N VAL A 90 -5.65 -2.34 10.31
CA VAL A 90 -6.87 -1.90 11.00
C VAL A 90 -7.79 -3.09 11.32
N SER A 91 -7.92 -4.03 10.39
CA SER A 91 -8.71 -5.26 10.61
C SER A 91 -8.11 -6.14 11.71
N GLU A 92 -6.79 -6.34 11.73
CA GLU A 92 -6.09 -7.11 12.77
C GLU A 92 -6.25 -6.46 14.14
N LEU A 93 -6.15 -5.13 14.22
CA LEU A 93 -6.39 -4.37 15.44
C LEU A 93 -7.83 -4.57 15.95
N SER A 94 -8.82 -4.46 15.06
CA SER A 94 -10.23 -4.67 15.41
C SER A 94 -10.50 -6.10 15.89
N ASN A 95 -9.91 -7.09 15.22
CA ASN A 95 -10.04 -8.49 15.58
C ASN A 95 -9.41 -8.77 16.96
N ALA A 96 -8.23 -8.21 17.24
CA ALA A 96 -7.59 -8.35 18.55
C ALA A 96 -8.46 -7.80 19.69
N VAL A 97 -9.07 -6.63 19.51
CA VAL A 97 -10.01 -6.05 20.49
C VAL A 97 -11.24 -6.94 20.66
N ALA A 98 -11.80 -7.48 19.57
CA ALA A 98 -12.94 -8.38 19.63
C ALA A 98 -12.61 -9.70 20.37
N THR A 99 -11.43 -10.27 20.13
CA THR A 99 -10.93 -11.46 20.84
C THR A 99 -10.78 -11.18 22.33
N MET A 100 -10.22 -10.03 22.72
CA MET A 100 -10.15 -9.63 24.12
C MET A 100 -11.53 -9.50 24.74
N TYR A 101 -12.46 -8.82 24.07
CA TYR A 101 -13.82 -8.68 24.56
C TYR A 101 -14.49 -10.05 24.81
N GLY A 102 -14.34 -11.00 23.88
CA GLY A 102 -14.85 -12.36 24.04
C GLY A 102 -14.23 -13.11 25.22
N ALA A 103 -12.92 -12.98 25.42
CA ALA A 103 -12.22 -13.60 26.55
C ALA A 103 -12.68 -13.03 27.91
N PHE A 104 -12.88 -11.71 27.98
CA PHE A 104 -13.40 -11.08 29.20
C PHE A 104 -14.86 -11.45 29.47
N ALA A 105 -15.71 -11.48 28.44
CA ALA A 105 -17.10 -11.92 28.59
C ALA A 105 -17.17 -13.35 29.15
N SER A 106 -16.37 -14.29 28.61
CA SER A 106 -16.36 -15.66 29.13
C SER A 106 -15.85 -15.76 30.56
N GLN A 107 -14.94 -14.85 30.97
CA GLN A 107 -14.44 -14.83 32.34
C GLN A 107 -15.50 -14.30 33.32
N VAL A 108 -16.28 -13.29 32.91
CA VAL A 108 -17.41 -12.80 33.72
C VAL A 108 -18.44 -13.90 33.93
N ASP A 109 -18.82 -14.61 32.86
CA ASP A 109 -19.78 -15.72 32.92
C ASP A 109 -19.29 -16.84 33.87
N LEU A 110 -17.99 -17.13 33.87
CA LEU A 110 -17.38 -18.13 34.76
C LEU A 110 -17.45 -17.71 36.23
N GLU A 111 -17.18 -16.44 36.54
CA GLU A 111 -17.20 -15.94 37.93
C GLU A 111 -18.64 -15.83 38.47
N GLU A 112 -19.61 -15.46 37.63
CA GLU A 112 -21.04 -15.43 38.00
C GLU A 112 -21.59 -16.86 38.22
N GLY A 113 -21.27 -17.81 37.33
CA GLY A 113 -21.73 -19.19 37.46
C GLY A 113 -21.10 -19.98 38.62
N HIS A 114 -19.91 -19.61 39.08
CA HIS A 114 -19.25 -20.29 40.21
C HIS A 114 -19.85 -19.95 41.58
N GLN A 115 -20.60 -18.85 41.72
CA GLN A 115 -21.29 -18.54 42.97
C GLN A 115 -22.42 -19.53 43.29
N GLU A 116 -22.87 -20.33 42.31
CA GLU A 116 -24.06 -21.19 42.44
C GLU A 116 -23.74 -22.66 42.81
N ILE A 117 -22.49 -23.13 42.69
CA ILE A 117 -22.17 -24.59 42.68
C ILE A 117 -21.39 -25.07 43.94
N VAL A 118 -21.10 -24.21 44.92
CA VAL A 118 -20.25 -24.59 46.06
C VAL A 118 -21.03 -25.34 47.14
N ASP A 119 -21.21 -26.67 47.01
CA ASP A 119 -21.65 -27.51 48.15
C ASP A 119 -21.20 -29.01 48.13
N ILE A 120 -20.18 -29.42 47.34
CA ILE A 120 -19.70 -30.82 47.32
C ILE A 120 -18.16 -30.93 47.32
N ASP A 121 -17.61 -31.55 48.35
CA ASP A 121 -16.17 -31.52 48.74
C ASP A 121 -15.21 -32.16 47.72
N GLU A 122 -15.58 -33.27 47.05
CA GLU A 122 -14.77 -33.89 45.99
C GLU A 122 -14.79 -33.12 44.65
N SER A 123 -15.81 -32.28 44.42
CA SER A 123 -15.85 -31.42 43.23
C SER A 123 -14.86 -30.26 43.29
N HIS A 124 -14.31 -29.99 44.47
CA HIS A 124 -13.55 -28.77 44.76
C HIS A 124 -12.13 -28.75 44.16
N GLN A 125 -11.43 -29.90 44.15
CA GLN A 125 -10.09 -29.97 43.54
C GLN A 125 -10.14 -29.88 42.01
N ILE A 126 -11.09 -30.58 41.40
CA ILE A 126 -11.30 -30.55 39.94
C ILE A 126 -11.75 -29.16 39.50
N SER A 127 -12.66 -28.51 40.24
CA SER A 127 -13.08 -27.14 39.92
C SER A 127 -11.92 -26.14 40.08
N THR A 128 -11.09 -26.28 41.12
CA THR A 128 -9.94 -25.38 41.33
C THR A 128 -8.91 -25.48 40.20
N GLN A 129 -8.57 -26.69 39.75
CA GLN A 129 -7.66 -26.87 38.61
C GLN A 129 -8.25 -26.30 37.31
N TYR A 130 -9.53 -26.56 37.06
CA TYR A 130 -10.23 -26.01 35.88
C TYR A 130 -10.27 -24.47 35.88
N ILE A 131 -10.54 -23.84 37.03
CA ILE A 131 -10.53 -22.38 37.17
C ILE A 131 -9.12 -21.83 36.91
N LEU A 132 -8.08 -22.45 37.46
CA LEU A 132 -6.70 -22.03 37.26
C LEU A 132 -6.30 -22.12 35.78
N GLU A 133 -6.65 -23.22 35.10
CA GLU A 133 -6.39 -23.39 33.68
C GLU A 133 -7.13 -22.34 32.84
N ARG A 134 -8.42 -22.11 33.11
CA ARG A 134 -9.21 -21.06 32.43
C ARG A 134 -8.62 -19.67 32.62
N ARG A 135 -8.20 -19.32 33.84
CA ARG A 135 -7.54 -18.04 34.14
C ARG A 135 -6.21 -17.92 33.39
N HIS A 136 -5.43 -18.99 33.31
CA HIS A 136 -4.19 -18.99 32.53
C HIS A 136 -4.46 -18.76 31.03
N GLN A 137 -5.40 -19.51 30.45
CA GLN A 137 -5.80 -19.36 29.04
C GLN A 137 -6.32 -17.94 28.74
N PHE A 138 -7.08 -17.36 29.67
CA PHE A 138 -7.55 -15.98 29.60
C PHE A 138 -6.39 -14.98 29.52
N VAL A 139 -5.42 -15.05 30.44
CA VAL A 139 -4.24 -14.16 30.46
C VAL A 139 -3.42 -14.31 29.17
N VAL A 140 -3.20 -15.54 28.71
CA VAL A 140 -2.49 -15.82 27.46
C VAL A 140 -3.22 -15.20 26.26
N THR A 141 -4.55 -15.34 26.20
CA THR A 141 -5.37 -14.79 25.11
C THR A 141 -5.30 -13.26 25.08
N VAL A 142 -5.46 -12.61 26.24
CA VAL A 142 -5.39 -11.14 26.34
C VAL A 142 -4.00 -10.62 25.99
N ASN A 143 -2.93 -11.26 26.47
CA ASN A 143 -1.56 -10.87 26.13
C ASN A 143 -1.25 -11.04 24.64
N THR A 144 -1.68 -12.14 24.04
CA THR A 144 -1.51 -12.39 22.59
C THR A 144 -2.24 -11.33 21.79
N ALA A 145 -3.50 -11.05 22.11
CA ALA A 145 -4.28 -10.00 21.45
C ALA A 145 -3.64 -8.61 21.63
N THR A 146 -3.07 -8.32 22.81
CA THR A 146 -2.36 -7.06 23.07
C THR A 146 -1.13 -6.91 22.16
N VAL A 147 -0.35 -7.97 21.99
CA VAL A 147 0.81 -7.96 21.08
C VAL A 147 0.36 -7.77 19.64
N THR A 148 -0.67 -8.49 19.19
CA THR A 148 -1.25 -8.33 17.85
C THR A 148 -1.73 -6.90 17.61
N ALA A 149 -2.42 -6.29 18.59
CA ALA A 149 -2.86 -4.90 18.50
C ALA A 149 -1.68 -3.91 18.36
N ARG A 150 -0.58 -4.13 19.09
CA ARG A 150 0.63 -3.31 18.98
C ARG A 150 1.30 -3.45 17.61
N LEU A 151 1.40 -4.67 17.10
CA LEU A 151 1.97 -4.93 15.78
C LEU A 151 1.13 -4.31 14.66
N ALA A 152 -0.19 -4.46 14.74
CA ALA A 152 -1.13 -3.83 13.82
C ALA A 152 -0.97 -2.31 13.79
N LEU A 153 -0.77 -1.65 14.94
CA LEU A 153 -0.57 -0.19 14.99
C LEU A 153 0.66 0.27 14.18
N VAL A 154 1.73 -0.55 14.09
CA VAL A 154 2.92 -0.24 13.29
C VAL A 154 2.58 -0.16 11.80
N GLY A 155 1.63 -0.98 11.34
CA GLY A 155 1.15 -0.97 9.96
C GLY A 155 0.30 0.25 9.58
N ILE A 156 -0.17 1.04 10.57
CA ILE A 156 -1.00 2.22 10.34
C ILE A 156 -0.11 3.47 10.22
N VAL A 157 0.10 3.90 8.97
CA VAL A 157 0.98 5.05 8.68
C VAL A 157 0.21 6.36 8.55
N THR A 158 -1.05 6.30 8.10
CA THR A 158 -1.89 7.48 7.84
C THR A 158 -2.27 8.19 9.15
N LYS A 159 -1.96 9.49 9.25
CA LYS A 159 -2.17 10.29 10.47
C LYS A 159 -3.62 10.25 10.97
N GLU A 160 -4.57 10.34 10.06
CA GLU A 160 -6.02 10.34 10.34
C GLU A 160 -6.49 9.04 11.02
N LEU A 161 -5.81 7.91 10.75
CA LEU A 161 -6.10 6.61 11.35
C LEU A 161 -5.25 6.34 12.59
N LYS A 162 -4.06 6.96 12.67
CA LYS A 162 -3.08 6.72 13.72
C LYS A 162 -3.53 7.20 15.09
N ASP A 163 -4.15 8.37 15.17
CA ASP A 163 -4.57 8.94 16.46
C ASP A 163 -5.72 8.14 17.10
N PRO A 164 -6.81 7.79 16.37
CA PRO A 164 -7.83 6.89 16.92
C PRO A 164 -7.29 5.51 17.26
N ALA A 165 -6.38 4.95 16.45
CA ALA A 165 -5.75 3.65 16.73
C ALA A 165 -4.89 3.67 18.01
N ARG A 166 -4.22 4.79 18.32
CA ARG A 166 -3.49 4.98 19.58
C ARG A 166 -4.41 5.07 20.80
N SER A 167 -5.54 5.76 20.66
CA SER A 167 -6.56 5.81 21.71
C SER A 167 -7.07 4.40 22.03
N LEU A 168 -7.38 3.63 20.98
CA LEU A 168 -7.80 2.24 21.10
C LEU A 168 -6.73 1.36 21.77
N LEU A 169 -5.45 1.52 21.40
CA LEU A 169 -4.34 0.80 22.06
C LEU A 169 -4.26 1.13 23.55
N THR A 170 -4.55 2.36 23.96
CA THR A 170 -4.57 2.75 25.37
C THR A 170 -5.66 1.99 26.13
N GLY A 171 -6.86 1.86 25.53
CA GLY A 171 -7.94 1.02 26.08
C GLY A 171 -7.55 -0.46 26.16
N VAL A 172 -6.88 -0.99 25.14
CA VAL A 172 -6.34 -2.37 25.14
C VAL A 172 -5.34 -2.57 26.28
N GLN A 173 -4.40 -1.64 26.48
CA GLN A 173 -3.40 -1.71 27.54
C GLN A 173 -4.02 -1.66 28.94
N GLN A 174 -5.05 -0.82 29.13
CA GLN A 174 -5.82 -0.81 30.39
C GLN A 174 -6.49 -2.15 30.64
N ALA A 175 -7.10 -2.76 29.61
CA ALA A 175 -7.68 -4.09 29.69
C ALA A 175 -6.63 -5.17 30.03
N THR A 176 -5.44 -5.13 29.41
CA THR A 176 -4.33 -6.02 29.78
C THR A 176 -3.94 -5.86 31.24
N GLY A 177 -3.93 -4.62 31.75
CA GLY A 177 -3.70 -4.33 33.17
C GLY A 177 -4.70 -5.03 34.08
N PHE A 178 -6.00 -4.98 33.75
CA PHE A 178 -7.03 -5.72 34.47
C PHE A 178 -6.82 -7.24 34.38
N ALA A 179 -6.44 -7.78 33.21
CA ALA A 179 -6.22 -9.21 33.06
C ALA A 179 -5.03 -9.71 33.90
N ASN A 180 -3.94 -8.96 33.96
CA ASN A 180 -2.80 -9.30 34.80
C ASN A 180 -3.11 -9.13 36.30
N GLY A 181 -3.98 -8.18 36.65
CA GLY A 181 -4.52 -8.02 38.00
C GLY A 181 -5.52 -9.11 38.41
N ALA A 182 -6.12 -9.85 37.46
CA ALA A 182 -7.11 -10.90 37.77
C ALA A 182 -6.52 -12.05 38.60
N VAL A 183 -5.19 -12.21 38.55
CA VAL A 183 -4.47 -13.16 39.39
C VAL A 183 -4.59 -12.80 40.88
N SER A 184 -4.78 -11.52 41.24
CA SER A 184 -4.86 -11.04 42.63
C SER A 184 -6.28 -10.92 43.20
N LYS A 185 -7.32 -11.41 42.51
CA LYS A 185 -8.76 -11.39 42.93
C LYS A 185 -9.44 -10.02 43.08
N GLU A 186 -8.75 -8.90 42.89
CA GLU A 186 -9.30 -7.54 43.08
C GLU A 186 -9.76 -6.86 41.78
N VAL A 187 -10.17 -7.63 40.77
CA VAL A 187 -10.59 -7.02 39.50
C VAL A 187 -12.05 -6.66 39.53
N ASN A 188 -12.33 -5.36 39.36
CA ASN A 188 -13.67 -4.89 39.05
C ASN A 188 -13.99 -5.21 37.58
N TRP A 189 -14.49 -6.42 37.33
CA TRP A 189 -14.79 -6.93 36.00
C TRP A 189 -15.78 -6.07 35.22
N LYS A 190 -16.71 -5.40 35.92
CA LYS A 190 -17.67 -4.47 35.32
C LYS A 190 -16.97 -3.26 34.70
N VAL A 191 -16.00 -2.67 35.41
CA VAL A 191 -15.20 -1.55 34.89
C VAL A 191 -14.34 -1.99 33.70
N ALA A 192 -13.72 -3.17 33.81
CA ALA A 192 -12.94 -3.74 32.70
C ALA A 192 -13.80 -3.95 31.45
N MET A 193 -15.00 -4.52 31.58
CA MET A 193 -15.92 -4.73 30.47
C MET A 193 -16.40 -3.41 29.85
N GLN A 194 -16.70 -2.39 30.66
CA GLN A 194 -17.07 -1.06 30.14
C GLN A 194 -15.95 -0.43 29.31
N SER A 195 -14.69 -0.55 29.77
CA SER A 195 -13.53 -0.06 29.02
C SER A 195 -13.35 -0.78 27.68
N LEU A 196 -13.57 -2.10 27.65
CA LEU A 196 -13.51 -2.90 26.43
C LEU A 196 -14.67 -2.60 25.47
N GLN A 197 -15.88 -2.36 25.97
CA GLN A 197 -17.01 -1.94 25.14
C GLN A 197 -16.75 -0.60 24.44
N ALA A 198 -16.11 0.35 25.14
CA ALA A 198 -15.64 1.58 24.51
C ALA A 198 -14.60 1.28 23.42
N ALA A 199 -13.59 0.47 23.72
CA ALA A 199 -12.57 0.08 22.74
C ALA A 199 -13.14 -0.64 21.50
N VAL A 200 -14.15 -1.51 21.66
CA VAL A 200 -14.83 -2.19 20.54
C VAL A 200 -15.60 -1.19 19.68
N ARG A 201 -16.24 -0.19 20.29
CA ARG A 201 -16.91 0.88 19.52
C ARG A 201 -15.91 1.71 18.73
N ASP A 202 -14.77 2.04 19.35
CA ASP A 202 -13.68 2.76 18.71
C ASP A 202 -13.02 1.94 17.59
N ALA A 203 -12.91 0.62 17.76
CA ALA A 203 -12.43 -0.29 16.72
C ALA A 203 -13.34 -0.26 15.49
N LYS A 204 -14.66 -0.30 15.71
CA LYS A 204 -15.66 -0.21 14.63
C LYS A 204 -15.65 1.14 13.93
N SER A 205 -15.49 2.24 14.67
CA SER A 205 -15.41 3.58 14.08
C SER A 205 -14.12 3.74 13.26
N LEU A 206 -13.00 3.22 13.76
CA LEU A 206 -11.72 3.19 13.05
C LEU A 206 -11.81 2.35 11.77
N GLN A 207 -12.45 1.18 11.80
CA GLN A 207 -12.66 0.35 10.60
C GLN A 207 -13.45 1.11 9.54
N ARG A 208 -14.55 1.77 9.92
CA ARG A 208 -15.35 2.58 8.98
C ARG A 208 -14.56 3.77 8.43
N ALA A 209 -13.75 4.43 9.26
CA ALA A 209 -12.89 5.52 8.84
C ALA A 209 -11.83 5.02 7.85
N ALA A 210 -11.21 3.87 8.12
CA ALA A 210 -10.25 3.23 7.23
C ALA A 210 -10.90 2.86 5.89
N ASP A 211 -12.07 2.24 5.92
CA ASP A 211 -12.82 1.92 4.70
C ASP A 211 -13.15 3.19 3.91
N THR A 212 -13.48 4.31 4.56
CA THR A 212 -13.81 5.57 3.88
C THR A 212 -12.58 6.28 3.30
N ILE A 213 -11.51 6.40 4.10
CA ILE A 213 -10.29 7.14 3.74
C ILE A 213 -9.47 6.36 2.73
N LEU A 214 -9.36 5.05 2.94
CA LEU A 214 -8.54 4.18 2.11
C LEU A 214 -9.31 3.66 0.91
N SER A 215 -10.65 3.73 0.84
CA SER A 215 -11.36 3.33 -0.38
C SER A 215 -10.85 4.08 -1.60
N PRO A 216 -10.74 3.42 -2.77
CA PRO A 216 -10.34 4.11 -3.98
C PRO A 216 -11.37 5.21 -4.22
N LYS A 217 -10.93 6.48 -4.22
CA LYS A 217 -11.73 7.52 -4.86
C LYS A 217 -11.82 7.10 -6.32
N MET A 218 -12.96 6.54 -6.72
CA MET A 218 -13.30 6.37 -8.13
C MET A 218 -13.53 7.76 -8.74
N THR A 219 -12.49 8.60 -8.79
CA THR A 219 -12.41 9.63 -9.80
C THR A 219 -12.08 8.90 -11.10
N TYR A 220 -13.15 8.34 -11.69
CA TYR A 220 -13.17 7.95 -13.08
C TYR A 220 -12.97 9.24 -13.88
N ASP A 221 -11.72 9.59 -14.16
CA ASP A 221 -11.43 10.68 -15.08
C ASP A 221 -11.81 10.21 -16.49
N LYS A 222 -13.08 10.44 -16.83
CA LYS A 222 -13.70 10.08 -18.10
C LYS A 222 -13.06 10.81 -19.30
N HIS A 223 -12.08 11.70 -19.09
CA HIS A 223 -11.47 12.51 -20.14
C HIS A 223 -10.13 12.00 -20.66
N SER A 224 -9.54 10.94 -20.10
CA SER A 224 -8.23 10.44 -20.55
C SER A 224 -8.26 9.42 -21.69
N TYR A 225 -9.44 9.09 -22.24
CA TYR A 225 -9.55 8.28 -23.48
C TYR A 225 -10.19 9.13 -24.59
N LYS A 226 -9.39 10.01 -25.20
CA LYS A 226 -9.63 10.44 -26.58
C LYS A 226 -8.82 9.52 -27.50
N PRO A 227 -9.45 8.76 -28.41
CA PRO A 227 -8.76 7.94 -29.40
C PRO A 227 -7.92 8.76 -30.38
#